data_AF-A0A6F9YLF9-F1
#
_entry.id   AF-A0A6F9YLF9-F1
#
_cell.length_a   1.000
_cell.length_b   1.000
_cell.length_c   1.000
_cell.angle_alpha   90.00
_cell.angle_beta   90.00
_cell.angle_gamma   90.00
#
_symmetry.space_group_name_H-M   'P 1'
#
loop_
_entity.id
_entity.type
_entity.pdbx_description
1 polymer ?
#
loop_
_entity_poly.entity_id
_entity_poly.type
_entity_poly.pdbx_seq_one_letter_code
_entity_poly.pdbx_strand_id
1 'polypeptide(L)'
;MTKRIDVKGMTEEEILALKYLAKELHFSSMNQLVLSQLRTAIKVGGLDITDAKLEKKFQVIAQSQLEILKYFEARRNLNNEILAELKKTQEVLENWIEFVAEQAVNDGEEK
;
A
#
# COMPACT_ATOMS: atom_id res chain seq x y z
N MET A 1 -23.22 -0.22 -26.19
CA MET A 1 -23.25 0.78 -25.10
C MET A 1 -22.80 0.12 -23.82
N THR A 2 -21.82 0.68 -23.13
CA THR A 2 -21.42 0.23 -21.79
C THR A 2 -22.36 0.86 -20.76
N LYS A 3 -23.09 0.05 -20.01
CA LYS A 3 -23.87 0.55 -18.87
C LYS A 3 -22.89 0.97 -17.77
N ARG A 4 -22.98 2.23 -17.32
CA ARG A 4 -22.23 2.73 -16.18
C ARG A 4 -22.87 2.20 -14.90
N ILE A 5 -22.06 1.63 -14.01
CA ILE A 5 -22.47 1.21 -12.67
C ILE A 5 -21.69 2.08 -11.69
N ASP A 6 -22.40 2.91 -10.94
CA ASP A 6 -21.80 3.70 -9.87
C ASP A 6 -21.82 2.90 -8.57
N VAL A 7 -20.65 2.55 -8.07
CA VAL A 7 -20.49 1.86 -6.78
C VAL A 7 -20.41 2.91 -5.67
N LYS A 8 -21.30 2.79 -4.68
CA LYS A 8 -21.36 3.67 -3.51
C LYS A 8 -20.82 2.94 -2.27
N GLY A 9 -20.43 3.72 -1.25
CA GLY A 9 -20.05 3.17 0.06
C GLY A 9 -18.57 2.85 0.22
N MET A 10 -17.72 3.29 -0.71
CA MET A 10 -16.27 3.22 -0.55
C MET A 10 -15.72 4.53 0.00
N THR A 11 -14.82 4.43 0.95
CA THR A 11 -14.02 5.55 1.46
C THR A 11 -12.96 5.96 0.44
N GLU A 12 -12.43 7.18 0.57
CA GLU A 12 -11.35 7.67 -0.29
C GLU A 12 -10.08 6.83 -0.18
N GLU A 13 -9.79 6.33 1.03
CA GLU A 13 -8.64 5.47 1.31
C GLU A 13 -8.74 4.13 0.58
N GLU A 14 -9.91 3.50 0.58
CA GLU A 14 -10.15 2.26 -0.16
C GLU A 14 -10.06 2.48 -1.68
N ILE A 15 -10.54 3.62 -2.19
CA ILE A 15 -10.39 3.99 -3.60
C ILE A 15 -8.90 4.17 -3.96
N LEU A 16 -8.12 4.82 -3.09
CA LEU A 16 -6.69 4.99 -3.28
C LEU A 16 -5.95 3.64 -3.25
N ALA A 17 -6.29 2.76 -2.31
CA ALA A 17 -5.72 1.43 -2.22
C ALA A 17 -6.00 0.59 -3.49
N LEU A 18 -7.22 0.62 -4.02
CA LEU A 18 -7.56 -0.06 -5.27
C LEU A 18 -6.84 0.51 -6.49
N LYS A 19 -6.65 1.84 -6.56
CA LYS A 19 -5.85 2.47 -7.61
C LYS A 19 -4.39 2.05 -7.55
N TYR A 20 -3.82 1.99 -6.35
CA TYR A 20 -2.46 1.53 -6.12
C TYR A 20 -2.30 0.06 -6.55
N LEU A 21 -3.21 -0.81 -6.09
CA LEU A 21 -3.22 -2.23 -6.42
C LEU A 21 -3.33 -2.47 -7.93
N ALA A 22 -4.15 -1.68 -8.63
CA ALA A 22 -4.26 -1.77 -10.08
C ALA A 22 -2.93 -1.47 -10.77
N LYS A 23 -2.19 -0.46 -10.29
CA LYS A 23 -0.88 -0.10 -10.84
C LYS A 23 0.16 -1.19 -10.59
N GLU A 24 0.20 -1.74 -9.38
CA GLU A 24 1.16 -2.78 -9.00
C GLU A 24 0.94 -4.09 -9.76
N LEU A 25 -0.32 -4.47 -9.99
CA LEU A 25 -0.70 -5.64 -10.77
C LEU A 25 -0.71 -5.36 -12.30
N HIS A 26 -0.16 -4.23 -12.73
CA HIS A 26 -0.05 -3.83 -14.14
C HIS A 26 -1.39 -3.74 -14.90
N PHE A 27 -2.49 -3.45 -14.21
CA PHE A 27 -3.75 -3.07 -14.84
C PHE A 27 -3.71 -1.59 -15.23
N SER A 28 -4.29 -1.28 -16.39
CA SER A 28 -4.34 0.09 -16.91
C SER A 28 -5.27 1.02 -16.11
N SER A 29 -6.17 0.49 -15.28
CA SER A 29 -7.00 1.27 -14.37
C SER A 29 -7.61 0.40 -13.27
N MET A 30 -8.10 1.04 -12.21
CA MET A 30 -8.92 0.40 -11.18
C MET A 30 -10.13 -0.33 -11.79
N ASN A 31 -10.78 0.26 -12.79
CA ASN A 31 -11.92 -0.37 -13.46
C ASN A 31 -11.53 -1.67 -14.18
N GLN A 32 -10.33 -1.71 -14.79
CA GLN A 32 -9.82 -2.91 -15.44
C GLN A 32 -9.45 -4.00 -14.44
N LEU A 33 -8.87 -3.63 -13.29
CA LEU A 33 -8.65 -4.55 -12.18
C LEU A 33 -9.98 -5.16 -11.71
N VAL A 34 -10.98 -4.34 -11.39
CA VAL A 34 -12.30 -4.80 -10.91
C VAL A 34 -13.00 -5.69 -11.96
N LEU A 35 -12.99 -5.28 -13.23
CA LEU A 35 -13.57 -6.08 -14.31
C LEU A 35 -12.86 -7.42 -14.49
N SER A 36 -11.54 -7.46 -14.35
CA SER A 36 -10.75 -8.68 -14.41
C SER A 36 -11.16 -9.63 -13.28
N GLN A 37 -11.28 -9.12 -12.05
CA GLN A 37 -11.71 -9.92 -10.90
C GLN A 37 -13.14 -10.46 -11.08
N LEU A 38 -14.07 -9.62 -11.54
CA LEU A 38 -15.44 -10.04 -11.84
C LEU A 38 -15.49 -11.11 -12.94
N ARG A 39 -14.70 -10.95 -14.02
CA ARG A 39 -14.61 -11.93 -15.11
C ARG A 39 -14.02 -13.25 -14.63
N THR A 40 -13.00 -13.22 -13.77
CA THR A 40 -12.43 -14.41 -13.15
C THR A 40 -13.48 -15.11 -12.29
N ALA A 41 -14.21 -14.37 -11.46
CA ALA A 41 -15.30 -14.92 -10.65
C ALA A 41 -16.36 -15.62 -11.52
N ILE A 42 -16.77 -15.00 -12.64
CA ILE A 42 -17.73 -15.58 -13.59
C ILE A 42 -17.17 -16.82 -14.29
N LYS A 43 -15.94 -16.75 -14.82
CA LYS A 43 -15.29 -17.85 -15.58
C LYS A 43 -15.04 -19.09 -14.75
N VAL A 44 -14.78 -18.95 -13.45
CA VAL A 44 -14.61 -20.08 -12.51
C VAL A 44 -15.98 -20.67 -12.09
N GLY A 45 -17.02 -20.49 -12.91
CA GLY A 45 -18.39 -20.98 -12.65
C GLY A 45 -19.08 -20.25 -11.51
N GLY A 46 -18.94 -18.93 -11.42
CA GLY A 46 -19.46 -18.09 -10.33
C GLY A 46 -20.86 -17.51 -10.55
N LEU A 47 -21.61 -17.96 -11.55
CA LEU A 47 -23.00 -17.53 -11.80
C LEU A 47 -23.93 -18.71 -12.13
N ASP A 48 -23.62 -19.91 -11.61
CA ASP A 48 -24.60 -21.00 -11.55
C ASP A 48 -25.05 -21.20 -10.10
N ILE A 49 -26.35 -21.33 -9.91
CA ILE A 49 -27.11 -20.82 -8.76
C ILE A 49 -27.05 -21.78 -7.58
N THR A 50 -26.39 -21.39 -6.47
CA THR A 50 -26.74 -21.73 -5.06
C THR A 50 -25.97 -20.81 -4.08
N ASP A 51 -26.69 -20.11 -3.19
CA ASP A 51 -26.17 -19.06 -2.29
C ASP A 51 -24.94 -19.50 -1.46
N ALA A 52 -24.93 -20.73 -0.94
CA ALA A 52 -23.87 -21.20 -0.05
C ALA A 52 -22.49 -21.37 -0.72
N LYS A 53 -22.44 -21.65 -2.03
CA LYS A 53 -21.18 -21.76 -2.77
C LYS A 53 -20.66 -20.38 -3.19
N LEU A 54 -21.57 -19.45 -3.46
CA LEU A 54 -21.25 -18.06 -3.76
C LEU A 54 -20.63 -17.37 -2.54
N GLU A 55 -21.26 -17.56 -1.37
CA GLU A 55 -20.78 -17.04 -0.09
C GLU A 55 -19.36 -17.53 0.23
N LYS A 56 -19.09 -18.83 0.03
CA LYS A 56 -17.72 -19.37 0.18
C LYS A 56 -16.72 -18.75 -0.78
N LYS A 57 -17.08 -18.55 -2.05
CA LYS A 57 -16.18 -17.91 -3.03
C LYS A 57 -15.91 -16.45 -2.68
N PHE A 58 -16.91 -15.71 -2.22
CA PHE A 58 -16.73 -14.33 -1.74
C PHE A 58 -15.89 -14.28 -0.46
N GLN A 59 -16.07 -15.22 0.47
CA GLN A 59 -15.21 -15.35 1.65
C GLN A 59 -13.75 -15.57 1.26
N VAL A 60 -13.47 -16.42 0.26
CA VAL A 60 -12.10 -16.63 -0.23
C VAL A 60 -11.53 -15.34 -0.84
N ILE A 61 -12.31 -14.63 -1.66
CA ILE A 61 -11.86 -13.35 -2.24
C ILE A 61 -11.61 -12.31 -1.15
N ALA A 62 -12.51 -12.19 -0.17
CA ALA A 62 -12.35 -11.28 0.95
C ALA A 62 -11.12 -11.63 1.80
N GLN A 63 -10.87 -12.93 2.02
CA GLN A 63 -9.70 -13.41 2.74
C GLN A 63 -8.40 -13.05 2.01
N SER A 64 -8.33 -13.29 0.69
CA SER A 64 -7.17 -12.92 -0.12
C SER A 64 -6.97 -11.40 -0.17
N GLN A 65 -8.05 -10.61 -0.23
CA GLN A 65 -7.95 -9.16 -0.14
C GLN A 65 -7.43 -8.70 1.23
N LEU A 66 -7.85 -9.36 2.32
CA LEU A 66 -7.38 -9.09 3.67
C LEU A 66 -5.88 -9.41 3.82
N GLU A 67 -5.41 -10.53 3.23
CA GLU A 67 -3.99 -10.90 3.24
C GLU A 67 -3.13 -9.89 2.47
N ILE A 68 -3.62 -9.42 1.33
CA ILE A 68 -2.97 -8.36 0.54
C ILE A 68 -2.89 -7.07 1.36
N LEU A 69 -3.97 -6.67 2.03
CA LEU A 69 -3.98 -5.47 2.88
C LEU A 69 -2.97 -5.59 4.04
N LYS A 70 -2.93 -6.74 4.72
CA LYS A 70 -1.96 -7.00 5.79
C LYS A 70 -0.51 -6.95 5.29
N TYR A 71 -0.24 -7.45 4.10
CA TYR A 71 1.08 -7.35 3.48
C TYR A 71 1.49 -5.88 3.26
N PHE A 72 0.58 -5.05 2.74
CA PHE A 72 0.87 -3.63 2.55
C PHE A 72 1.02 -2.87 3.87
N GLU A 73 0.23 -3.21 4.89
CA GLU A 73 0.35 -2.63 6.22
C GLU A 73 1.70 -2.96 6.86
N ALA A 74 2.12 -4.22 6.81
CA ALA A 74 3.44 -4.64 7.29
C ALA A 74 4.58 -3.91 6.54
N ARG A 75 4.45 -3.75 5.22
CA ARG A 75 5.43 -3.03 4.41
C ARG A 75 5.45 -1.53 4.71
N ARG A 76 4.31 -0.92 5.04
CA ARG A 76 4.21 0.48 5.48
C ARG A 76 4.89 0.67 6.83
N ASN A 77 4.70 -0.25 7.77
CA ASN A 77 5.36 -0.22 9.07
C ASN A 77 6.88 -0.34 8.92
N LEU A 78 7.36 -1.27 8.09
CA LEU A 78 8.79 -1.40 7.80
C LEU A 78 9.37 -0.11 7.20
N ASN A 79 8.67 0.53 6.26
CA ASN A 79 9.10 1.81 5.71
C ASN A 79 9.14 2.92 6.78
N ASN A 80 8.18 2.96 7.69
CA ASN A 80 8.17 3.92 8.79
C ASN A 80 9.35 3.69 9.75
N GLU A 81 9.70 2.44 10.05
CA GLU A 81 10.88 2.09 10.86
C GLU A 81 12.18 2.54 10.18
N ILE A 82 12.33 2.28 8.87
CA ILE A 82 13.48 2.73 8.09
C ILE A 82 13.58 4.26 8.10
N LEU A 83 12.47 4.98 7.93
CA LEU A 83 12.45 6.44 7.98
C LEU A 83 12.83 6.97 9.37
N ALA A 84 12.40 6.31 10.44
CA ALA A 84 12.78 6.68 11.80
C ALA A 84 14.28 6.49 12.05
N GLU A 85 14.87 5.38 11.58
CA GLU A 85 16.31 5.13 11.69
C GLU A 85 17.15 6.10 10.83
N LEU A 86 16.67 6.45 9.63
CA LEU A 86 17.30 7.49 8.80
C LEU A 86 17.29 8.85 9.50
N LYS A 87 16.18 9.20 10.17
CA LYS A 87 16.09 10.45 10.92
C LYS A 87 17.06 10.49 12.09
N LYS A 88 17.19 9.41 12.87
CA LYS A 88 18.20 9.31 13.93
C LYS A 88 19.61 9.42 13.38
N THR A 89 19.88 8.77 12.25
CA THR A 89 21.20 8.82 11.60
C THR A 89 21.52 10.24 11.14
N GLN A 90 20.55 10.96 10.61
CA GLN A 90 20.68 12.36 10.25
C GLN A 90 20.99 13.24 11.48
N GLU A 91 20.24 13.10 12.57
CA GLU A 91 20.47 13.84 13.81
C GLU A 91 21.88 13.57 14.39
N VAL A 92 22.35 12.32 14.35
CA VAL A 92 23.71 11.96 14.80
C VAL A 92 24.78 12.61 13.91
N LEU A 93 24.58 12.61 12.59
CA LEU A 93 25.51 13.23 11.65
C LEU A 93 25.55 14.75 11.82
N GLU A 94 24.40 15.40 12.00
CA GLU A 94 24.31 16.84 12.26
C GLU A 94 25.05 17.21 13.55
N ASN A 95 24.81 16.49 14.65
CA ASN A 95 25.50 16.70 15.92
C ASN A 95 27.02 16.47 15.82
N TRP A 96 27.45 15.47 15.03
CA TRP A 96 28.87 15.22 14.81
C TRP A 96 29.54 16.34 14.01
N ILE A 97 28.85 16.86 12.97
CA ILE A 97 29.32 17.99 12.18
C ILE A 97 29.47 19.24 13.06
N GLU A 98 28.49 19.53 13.92
CA GLU A 98 28.55 20.64 14.88
C GLU A 98 29.72 20.49 15.84
N PHE A 99 29.91 19.30 16.43
CA PHE A 99 31.03 19.04 17.33
C PHE A 99 32.39 19.23 16.65
N VAL A 100 32.56 18.74 15.42
CA VAL A 100 33.81 18.91 14.65
C VAL A 100 34.04 20.38 14.30
N ALA A 101 32.98 21.12 13.96
CA ALA A 101 33.07 22.55 13.68
C ALA A 101 33.48 23.36 14.93
N GLU A 102 32.92 23.03 16.09
CA GLU A 102 33.29 23.66 17.37
C GLU A 102 34.75 23.36 17.76
N GLN A 103 35.22 22.12 17.58
CA GLN A 103 36.62 21.74 17.80
C GLN A 103 37.56 22.52 16.87
N ALA A 104 37.20 22.68 15.60
CA ALA A 104 38.03 23.39 14.63
C ALA A 104 38.12 24.91 14.92
N VAL A 105 37.09 25.51 15.53
CA VAL A 105 37.10 26.90 15.99
C VAL A 105 37.97 27.06 17.23
N ASN A 106 37.84 26.16 18.22
CA ASN A 106 38.63 26.19 19.44
C ASN A 106 40.13 25.95 19.17
N ASP A 107 40.49 25.01 18.29
CA ASP A 107 41.87 24.76 17.87
C ASP A 107 42.47 25.91 17.03
N GLY A 108 41.62 26.76 16.46
CA GLY A 108 42.00 27.97 15.72
C GLY A 108 42.28 29.18 16.60
N GLU A 109 41.69 29.24 17.80
CA GLU A 109 41.88 30.32 18.78
C GLU A 109 43.10 30.09 19.70
N GLU A 110 43.63 28.86 19.80
CA GLU A 110 44.87 28.55 20.54
C GLU A 110 46.18 28.84 19.76
N LYS A 111 46.13 29.53 18.61
CA LYS A 111 47.30 29.97 17.82
C LYS A 111 47.44 31.49 17.76
#